data_AF-A0A7X5N2K8-F1
#
_entry.id   AF-A0A7X5N2K8-F1
#
_cell.length_a   1.000
_cell.length_b   1.000
_cell.length_c   1.000
_cell.angle_alpha   90.00
_cell.angle_beta   90.00
_cell.angle_gamma   90.00
#
_symmetry.space_group_name_H-M   'P 1'
#
loop_
_entity.id
_entity.type
_entity.pdbx_description
1 polymer ?
#
loop_
_entity_poly.entity_id
_entity_poly.type
_entity_poly.pdbx_seq_one_letter_code
_entity_poly.pdbx_strand_id
1 'polypeptide(L)'
;ESIEQRLRWMDSKEAEMALPRALFPRVPHYCSGCPHNTSTAVPEGSRALGGIGCHYMVTWMNRSTDTFTHMGGEGVTWSGQAPFTETPHVFQNLGDGTYFHSGSLAIRQSVASGVNITYKILYNDAVAMTGGQPVDGTLTVPDIAQQLRAEGIHTIAVVSDDIGKWTRRRE
;
A
#
# COMPACT_ATOMS: atom_id res chain seq x y z
N GLU A 1 -5.78 -38.69 -25.87
CA GLU A 1 -6.73 -38.17 -24.86
C GLU A 1 -7.95 -37.64 -25.61
N SER A 2 -9.13 -38.23 -25.42
CA SER A 2 -10.34 -37.85 -26.17
C SER A 2 -11.11 -36.71 -25.48
N ILE A 3 -11.91 -35.96 -26.24
CA ILE A 3 -12.80 -34.92 -25.70
C ILE A 3 -13.66 -35.49 -24.56
N GLU A 4 -14.18 -36.71 -24.72
CA GLU A 4 -14.96 -37.39 -23.69
C GLU A 4 -14.19 -37.64 -22.39
N GLN A 5 -12.88 -37.94 -22.45
CA GLN A 5 -12.06 -38.09 -21.24
C GLN A 5 -11.94 -36.75 -20.49
N ARG A 6 -11.79 -35.64 -21.22
CA ARG A 6 -11.76 -34.30 -20.64
C ARG A 6 -13.10 -33.89 -20.02
N LEU A 7 -14.21 -34.20 -20.69
CA LEU A 7 -15.56 -33.95 -20.16
C LEU A 7 -15.80 -34.73 -18.87
N ARG A 8 -15.49 -36.04 -18.85
CA ARG A 8 -15.59 -36.85 -17.63
C ARG A 8 -14.72 -36.33 -16.48
N TRP A 9 -13.53 -35.82 -16.81
CA TRP A 9 -12.66 -35.20 -15.81
C TRP A 9 -13.27 -33.90 -15.26
N MET A 10 -13.82 -33.03 -16.12
CA MET A 10 -14.51 -31.80 -15.72
C MET A 10 -15.73 -32.10 -14.84
N ASP A 11 -16.60 -33.03 -15.25
CA ASP A 11 -17.77 -33.48 -14.48
C ASP A 11 -17.36 -33.96 -13.08
N SER A 12 -16.27 -34.74 -12.99
CA SER A 12 -15.76 -35.22 -11.71
C SER A 12 -15.27 -34.08 -10.81
N LYS A 13 -14.69 -33.03 -11.38
CA LYS A 13 -14.19 -31.86 -10.65
C LYS A 13 -15.33 -30.95 -10.20
N GLU A 14 -16.36 -30.78 -11.02
CA GLU A 14 -17.57 -30.06 -10.63
C GLU A 14 -18.30 -30.77 -9.48
N ALA A 15 -18.45 -32.09 -9.56
CA ALA A 15 -19.04 -32.89 -8.49
C ALA A 15 -18.22 -32.78 -7.18
N GLU A 16 -16.88 -32.78 -7.28
CA GLU A 16 -15.98 -32.58 -6.12
C GLU A 16 -16.10 -31.16 -5.53
N MET A 17 -16.23 -30.13 -6.37
CA MET A 17 -16.40 -28.73 -5.93
C MET A 17 -17.76 -28.46 -5.29
N ALA A 18 -18.81 -29.18 -5.71
CA ALA A 18 -20.16 -29.05 -5.17
C ALA A 18 -20.33 -29.65 -3.76
N LEU A 19 -19.35 -30.45 -3.29
CA LEU A 19 -19.37 -31.00 -1.93
C LEU A 19 -19.33 -29.86 -0.88
N PRO A 20 -20.11 -29.95 0.20
CA PRO A 20 -20.06 -28.97 1.29
C PRO A 20 -18.65 -28.87 1.86
N ARG A 21 -18.13 -27.64 1.97
CA ARG A 21 -16.83 -27.35 2.58
C ARG A 21 -17.03 -26.43 3.78
N ALA A 22 -16.27 -26.70 4.85
CA ALA A 22 -16.14 -25.75 5.92
C ALA A 22 -15.51 -24.47 5.37
N LEU A 23 -16.27 -23.36 5.46
CA LEU A 23 -15.82 -22.04 5.03
C LEU A 23 -15.09 -21.37 6.19
N PHE A 24 -13.76 -21.44 6.15
CA PHE A 24 -12.91 -20.65 7.03
C PHE A 24 -12.48 -19.38 6.29
N PRO A 25 -12.73 -18.17 6.83
CA PRO A 25 -12.22 -16.94 6.25
C PRO A 25 -10.69 -16.99 6.19
N ARG A 26 -10.12 -16.95 4.98
CA ARG A 26 -8.67 -16.81 4.77
C ARG A 26 -8.36 -15.35 4.51
N VAL A 27 -8.47 -14.55 5.56
CA VAL A 27 -8.19 -13.11 5.46
C VAL A 27 -6.71 -12.93 5.14
N PRO A 28 -6.36 -12.10 4.13
CA PRO A 28 -4.95 -11.81 3.83
C PRO A 28 -4.25 -11.18 5.03
N HIS A 29 -3.04 -11.65 5.34
CA HIS A 29 -2.21 -11.12 6.42
C HIS A 29 -0.77 -10.88 5.97
N TYR A 30 -0.08 -9.99 6.68
CA TYR A 30 1.34 -9.77 6.48
C TYR A 30 2.15 -11.02 6.81
N CYS A 31 3.28 -11.19 6.11
CA CYS A 31 4.25 -12.23 6.45
C CYS A 31 4.78 -12.03 7.88
N SER A 32 5.16 -13.12 8.54
CA SER A 32 5.85 -13.07 9.83
C SER A 32 7.11 -12.22 9.73
N GLY A 33 7.27 -11.25 10.64
CA GLY A 33 8.40 -10.31 10.63
C GLY A 33 8.30 -9.16 9.62
N CYS A 34 7.24 -9.09 8.82
CA CYS A 34 7.08 -7.97 7.88
C CYS A 34 6.91 -6.64 8.64
N PRO A 35 7.69 -5.59 8.31
CA PRO A 35 7.64 -4.30 9.00
C PRO A 35 6.29 -3.59 8.85
N HIS A 36 5.49 -3.93 7.84
CA HIS A 36 4.10 -3.46 7.72
C HIS A 36 3.27 -3.74 8.99
N ASN A 37 3.61 -4.75 9.79
CA ASN A 37 2.96 -5.00 11.08
C ASN A 37 3.07 -3.83 12.06
N THR A 38 4.07 -2.96 11.97
CA THR A 38 4.15 -1.75 12.79
C THR A 38 3.98 -0.50 11.94
N SER A 39 4.53 -0.49 10.73
CA SER A 39 4.51 0.66 9.84
C SER A 39 3.13 1.07 9.36
N THR A 40 2.08 0.24 9.45
CA THR A 40 0.71 0.66 9.10
C THR A 40 -0.11 1.17 10.28
N ALA A 41 0.40 1.08 11.52
CA ALA A 41 -0.25 1.70 12.67
C ALA A 41 -0.29 3.24 12.54
N VAL A 42 -1.32 3.84 13.13
CA VAL A 42 -1.50 5.30 13.21
C VAL A 42 -1.68 5.72 14.67
N PRO A 43 -1.39 6.98 15.03
CA PRO A 43 -1.67 7.50 16.36
C PRO A 43 -3.14 7.34 16.74
N GLU A 44 -3.41 7.24 18.05
CA GLU A 44 -4.78 7.19 18.56
C GLU A 44 -5.60 8.41 18.09
N GLY A 45 -6.87 8.17 17.73
CA GLY A 45 -7.76 9.20 17.18
C GLY A 45 -7.48 9.58 15.72
N SER A 46 -6.41 9.07 15.11
CA SER A 46 -6.12 9.27 13.69
C SER A 46 -6.70 8.14 12.83
N ARG A 47 -6.80 8.41 11.53
CA ARG A 47 -7.13 7.38 10.52
C ARG A 47 -6.15 7.38 9.36
N ALA A 48 -5.99 6.23 8.74
CA ALA A 48 -5.31 6.08 7.47
C ALA A 48 -6.27 5.74 6.34
N LEU A 49 -5.79 5.95 5.12
CA LEU A 49 -6.38 5.48 3.88
C LEU A 49 -5.53 4.34 3.31
N GLY A 50 -6.19 3.34 2.72
CA GLY A 50 -5.55 2.22 2.04
C GLY A 50 -5.01 2.59 0.65
N GLY A 51 -4.02 1.84 0.20
CA GLY A 51 -3.50 1.83 -1.16
C GLY A 51 -3.33 0.40 -1.65
N ILE A 52 -3.02 0.20 -2.93
CA ILE A 52 -2.83 -1.16 -3.47
C ILE A 52 -1.38 -1.61 -3.27
N GLY A 53 -1.21 -2.80 -2.69
CA GLY A 53 0.07 -3.41 -2.34
C GLY A 53 -0.04 -4.17 -1.02
N CYS A 54 1.06 -4.75 -0.50
CA CYS A 54 1.03 -5.49 0.76
C CYS A 54 0.33 -4.70 1.87
N HIS A 55 0.63 -3.41 1.98
CA HIS A 55 0.03 -2.49 2.94
C HIS A 55 -1.51 -2.39 2.86
N TYR A 56 -2.15 -2.72 1.74
CA TYR A 56 -3.61 -2.80 1.58
C TYR A 56 -4.28 -3.69 2.63
N MET A 57 -3.59 -4.76 3.04
CA MET A 57 -4.14 -5.75 3.97
C MET A 57 -4.49 -5.18 5.35
N VAL A 58 -3.97 -3.99 5.69
CA VAL A 58 -4.32 -3.27 6.92
C VAL A 58 -5.83 -3.04 7.07
N THR A 59 -6.55 -2.94 5.95
CA THR A 59 -8.01 -2.70 5.90
C THR A 59 -8.82 -3.81 6.57
N TRP A 60 -8.24 -5.00 6.76
CA TRP A 60 -8.85 -6.12 7.48
C TRP A 60 -8.28 -6.36 8.89
N MET A 61 -7.39 -5.49 9.38
CA MET A 61 -6.61 -5.72 10.60
C MET A 61 -7.03 -4.87 11.80
N ASN A 62 -8.19 -4.21 11.76
CA ASN A 62 -8.69 -3.32 12.83
C ASN A 62 -7.68 -2.24 13.26
N ARG A 63 -7.16 -1.47 12.28
CA ARG A 63 -6.09 -0.46 12.48
C ARG A 63 -6.47 0.94 11.99
N SER A 64 -7.72 1.35 12.21
CA SER A 64 -8.24 2.68 11.82
C SER A 64 -7.83 3.08 10.40
N THR A 65 -7.88 2.11 9.47
CA THR A 65 -7.54 2.33 8.07
C THR A 65 -8.74 1.98 7.24
N ASP A 66 -9.37 3.00 6.68
CA ASP A 66 -10.63 2.88 5.97
C ASP A 66 -10.47 3.38 4.56
N THR A 67 -11.31 2.86 3.66
CA THR A 67 -11.29 3.22 2.24
C THR A 67 -9.97 2.80 1.56
N PHE A 68 -10.03 2.62 0.25
CA PHE A 68 -8.86 2.43 -0.60
C PHE A 68 -9.21 2.92 -1.99
N THR A 69 -8.21 3.02 -2.85
CA THR A 69 -8.39 3.38 -4.26
C THR A 69 -7.48 2.52 -5.12
N HIS A 70 -7.54 2.71 -6.43
CA HIS A 70 -6.66 2.05 -7.38
C HIS A 70 -5.21 2.52 -7.24
N MET A 71 -4.27 1.68 -7.68
CA MET A 71 -2.83 1.96 -7.66
C MET A 71 -2.52 3.27 -8.40
N GLY A 72 -1.87 4.20 -7.73
CA GLY A 72 -1.55 5.54 -8.23
C GLY A 72 -2.52 6.64 -7.82
N GLY A 73 -3.71 6.29 -7.32
CA GLY A 73 -4.71 7.25 -6.86
C GLY A 73 -4.64 7.54 -5.37
N GLU A 74 -3.73 6.89 -4.64
CA GLU A 74 -3.61 6.94 -3.19
C GLU A 74 -3.55 8.40 -2.68
N GLY A 75 -4.38 8.71 -1.69
CA GLY A 75 -4.42 10.00 -0.99
C GLY A 75 -5.22 11.08 -1.72
N VAL A 76 -5.41 10.98 -3.05
CA VAL A 76 -6.17 11.99 -3.82
C VAL A 76 -7.64 12.01 -3.44
N THR A 77 -8.20 10.88 -3.01
CA THR A 77 -9.58 10.81 -2.47
C THR A 77 -9.78 11.77 -1.30
N TRP A 78 -8.74 12.07 -0.53
CA TRP A 78 -8.80 13.03 0.56
C TRP A 78 -9.09 14.46 0.06
N SER A 79 -8.62 14.83 -1.13
CA SER A 79 -8.90 16.14 -1.73
C SER A 79 -10.39 16.38 -1.93
N GLY A 80 -11.16 15.33 -2.23
CA GLY A 80 -12.61 15.41 -2.33
C GLY A 80 -13.34 15.28 -0.99
N GLN A 81 -12.76 14.60 0.00
CA GLN A 81 -13.39 14.36 1.30
C GLN A 81 -13.17 15.51 2.29
N ALA A 82 -11.96 16.09 2.32
CA ALA A 82 -11.52 17.05 3.34
C ALA A 82 -12.50 18.23 3.56
N PRO A 83 -13.14 18.83 2.53
CA PRO A 83 -14.07 19.94 2.74
C PRO A 83 -15.41 19.53 3.40
N PHE A 84 -15.72 18.24 3.50
CA PHE A 84 -17.04 17.73 3.91
C PHE A 84 -16.97 16.86 5.17
N THR A 85 -15.91 16.97 5.96
CA THR A 85 -15.73 16.21 7.19
C THR A 85 -15.08 17.04 8.28
N GLU A 86 -15.30 16.67 9.54
CA GLU A 86 -14.61 17.25 10.70
C GLU A 86 -13.22 16.64 10.91
N THR A 87 -12.84 15.61 10.16
CA THR A 87 -11.49 15.02 10.24
C THR A 87 -10.44 16.01 9.73
N PRO A 88 -9.48 16.46 10.55
CA PRO A 88 -8.55 17.52 10.14
C PRO A 88 -7.37 17.01 9.30
N HIS A 89 -7.09 15.71 9.35
CA HIS A 89 -5.88 15.09 8.80
C HIS A 89 -6.09 13.59 8.58
N VAL A 90 -5.43 13.05 7.55
CA VAL A 90 -5.35 11.59 7.33
C VAL A 90 -3.93 11.16 7.02
N PHE A 91 -3.62 9.90 7.32
CA PHE A 91 -2.45 9.21 6.81
C PHE A 91 -2.80 8.47 5.51
N GLN A 92 -1.87 8.38 4.57
CA GLN A 92 -2.02 7.55 3.37
C GLN A 92 -0.88 6.54 3.30
N ASN A 93 -1.20 5.25 3.33
CA ASN A 93 -0.20 4.22 3.07
C ASN A 93 0.04 4.11 1.55
N LEU A 94 1.30 4.10 1.14
CA LEU A 94 1.72 4.03 -0.25
C LEU A 94 2.96 3.14 -0.39
N GLY A 95 2.96 2.20 -1.33
CA GLY A 95 4.15 1.39 -1.63
C GLY A 95 5.16 2.16 -2.49
N ASP A 96 6.43 1.78 -2.40
CA ASP A 96 7.51 2.25 -3.30
C ASP A 96 7.27 1.91 -4.77
N GLY A 97 6.81 0.69 -5.07
CA GLY A 97 6.41 0.32 -6.43
C GLY A 97 5.28 1.21 -6.98
N THR A 98 4.27 1.51 -6.14
CA THR A 98 3.19 2.43 -6.51
C THR A 98 3.69 3.85 -6.69
N TYR A 99 4.56 4.32 -5.79
CA TYR A 99 5.19 5.63 -5.89
C TYR A 99 5.91 5.80 -7.23
N PHE A 100 6.69 4.79 -7.65
CA PHE A 100 7.39 4.81 -8.94
C PHE A 100 6.42 4.80 -10.13
N HIS A 101 5.42 3.93 -10.10
CA HIS A 101 4.45 3.77 -11.20
C HIS A 101 3.66 5.05 -11.47
N SER A 102 3.01 5.62 -10.45
CA SER A 102 2.19 6.84 -10.60
C SER A 102 1.84 7.56 -9.29
N GLY A 103 2.18 6.98 -8.13
CA GLY A 103 1.88 7.56 -6.82
C GLY A 103 2.55 8.92 -6.57
N SER A 104 3.68 9.18 -7.24
CA SER A 104 4.31 10.51 -7.24
C SER A 104 3.37 11.60 -7.79
N LEU A 105 2.56 11.30 -8.80
CA LEU A 105 1.56 12.22 -9.35
C LEU A 105 0.38 12.42 -8.38
N ALA A 106 -0.01 11.39 -7.65
CA ALA A 106 -1.03 11.48 -6.59
C ALA A 106 -0.59 12.44 -5.47
N ILE A 107 0.66 12.32 -5.03
CA ILE A 107 1.25 13.23 -4.03
C ILE A 107 1.29 14.66 -4.57
N ARG A 108 1.74 14.87 -5.82
CA ARG A 108 1.72 16.19 -6.45
C ARG A 108 0.31 16.79 -6.48
N GLN A 109 -0.71 15.98 -6.77
CA GLN A 109 -2.10 16.44 -6.73
C GLN A 109 -2.54 16.84 -5.32
N SER A 110 -2.13 16.12 -4.27
CA SER A 110 -2.38 16.52 -2.89
C SER A 110 -1.66 17.82 -2.50
N VAL A 111 -0.45 18.05 -3.00
CA VAL A 111 0.26 19.32 -2.83
C VAL A 111 -0.53 20.45 -3.51
N ALA A 112 -0.96 20.24 -4.76
CA ALA A 112 -1.72 21.23 -5.52
C ALA A 112 -3.09 21.56 -4.89
N SER A 113 -3.74 20.58 -4.25
CA SER A 113 -5.02 20.79 -3.57
C SER A 113 -4.88 21.40 -2.17
N GLY A 114 -3.66 21.48 -1.63
CA GLY A 114 -3.40 22.07 -0.32
C GLY A 114 -4.03 21.30 0.86
N VAL A 115 -4.41 20.04 0.66
CA VAL A 115 -5.04 19.24 1.74
C VAL A 115 -4.04 18.78 2.78
N ASN A 116 -4.50 18.71 4.03
CA ASN A 116 -3.67 18.25 5.14
C ASN A 116 -3.60 16.72 5.19
N ILE A 117 -2.49 16.14 4.73
CA ILE A 117 -2.29 14.70 4.59
C ILE A 117 -0.84 14.30 4.87
N THR A 118 -0.63 13.14 5.47
CA THR A 118 0.71 12.54 5.61
C THR A 118 0.82 11.25 4.80
N TYR A 119 1.69 11.25 3.81
CA TYR A 119 2.02 10.03 3.07
C TYR A 119 3.06 9.21 3.82
N LYS A 120 2.77 7.92 3.97
CA LYS A 120 3.67 6.90 4.51
C LYS A 120 4.12 6.05 3.33
N ILE A 121 5.31 6.35 2.81
CA ILE A 121 5.92 5.56 1.72
C ILE A 121 6.63 4.36 2.35
N LEU A 122 6.06 3.18 2.11
CA LEU A 122 6.43 1.92 2.73
C LEU A 122 7.42 1.18 1.82
N TYR A 123 8.68 1.61 1.89
CA TYR A 123 9.78 1.11 1.08
C TYR A 123 10.18 -0.31 1.47
N ASN A 124 10.20 -1.22 0.50
CA ASN A 124 10.63 -2.62 0.70
C ASN A 124 11.42 -3.19 -0.49
N ASP A 125 11.72 -2.38 -1.50
CA ASP A 125 12.53 -2.71 -2.69
C ASP A 125 11.92 -3.80 -3.59
N ALA A 126 10.61 -4.05 -3.46
CA ALA A 126 9.90 -5.06 -4.24
C ALA A 126 8.42 -4.72 -4.48
N VAL A 127 7.88 -5.18 -5.61
CA VAL A 127 6.42 -5.26 -5.80
C VAL A 127 5.93 -6.57 -5.18
N ALA A 128 5.96 -6.63 -3.85
CA ALA A 128 5.85 -7.89 -3.11
C ALA A 128 4.50 -8.62 -3.28
N MET A 129 3.38 -7.89 -3.29
CA MET A 129 2.04 -8.49 -3.34
C MET A 129 1.78 -9.28 -4.64
N THR A 130 2.43 -8.91 -5.74
CA THR A 130 2.24 -9.53 -7.05
C THR A 130 3.17 -10.72 -7.30
N GLY A 131 3.99 -11.10 -6.31
CA GLY A 131 4.94 -12.21 -6.43
C GLY A 131 6.41 -11.78 -6.41
N GLY A 132 6.72 -10.56 -5.95
CA GLY A 132 8.10 -10.13 -5.73
C GLY A 132 8.82 -9.67 -7.00
N GLN A 133 8.10 -9.02 -7.91
CA GLN A 133 8.69 -8.40 -9.08
C GLN A 133 9.66 -7.30 -8.65
N PRO A 134 10.75 -7.08 -9.40
CA PRO A 134 11.55 -5.89 -9.22
C PRO A 134 10.69 -4.66 -9.49
N VAL A 135 11.00 -3.55 -8.83
CA VAL A 135 10.45 -2.25 -9.22
C VAL A 135 11.00 -1.91 -10.62
N ASP A 136 10.18 -1.32 -11.49
CA ASP A 136 10.52 -1.05 -12.91
C ASP A 136 11.72 -0.08 -13.09
N GLY A 137 12.27 0.48 -12.01
CA GLY A 137 13.47 1.30 -12.02
C GLY A 137 14.21 1.31 -10.68
N THR A 138 15.39 1.93 -10.67
CA THR A 138 16.16 2.17 -9.43
C THR A 138 15.56 3.34 -8.67
N LEU A 139 14.98 3.04 -7.52
CA LEU A 139 14.43 4.02 -6.61
C LEU A 139 15.01 3.77 -5.21
N THR A 140 15.84 4.68 -4.72
CA THR A 140 16.37 4.59 -3.35
C THR A 140 15.60 5.50 -2.40
N VAL A 141 15.68 5.24 -1.08
CA VAL A 141 15.09 6.12 -0.06
C VAL A 141 15.58 7.58 -0.19
N PRO A 142 16.88 7.86 -0.41
CA PRO A 142 17.35 9.22 -0.71
C PRO A 142 16.76 9.85 -1.97
N ASP A 143 16.51 9.08 -3.03
CA ASP A 143 15.91 9.60 -4.27
C ASP A 143 14.46 10.02 -4.02
N ILE A 144 13.68 9.16 -3.35
CA ILE A 144 12.29 9.48 -2.96
C ILE A 144 12.28 10.77 -2.13
N ALA A 145 13.13 10.86 -1.09
CA ALA A 145 13.17 12.03 -0.22
C ALA A 145 13.50 13.33 -0.99
N GLN A 146 14.41 13.26 -1.98
CA GLN A 146 14.76 14.41 -2.80
C GLN A 146 13.67 14.79 -3.81
N GLN A 147 13.01 13.81 -4.43
CA GLN A 147 11.87 14.06 -5.31
C GLN A 147 10.73 14.72 -4.54
N LEU A 148 10.36 14.19 -3.38
CA LEU A 148 9.34 14.80 -2.51
C LEU A 148 9.73 16.21 -2.06
N ARG A 149 11.01 16.45 -1.76
CA ARG A 149 11.51 17.79 -1.44
C ARG A 149 11.31 18.74 -2.62
N ALA A 150 11.57 18.27 -3.84
CA ALA A 150 11.38 19.06 -5.07
C ALA A 150 9.90 19.34 -5.37
N GLU A 151 8.98 18.45 -4.96
CA GLU A 151 7.53 18.70 -4.99
C GLU A 151 7.07 19.73 -3.93
N GLY A 152 7.97 20.25 -3.08
CA GLY A 152 7.67 21.27 -2.08
C GLY A 152 7.36 20.73 -0.69
N ILE A 153 7.59 19.44 -0.42
CA ILE A 153 7.33 18.86 0.90
C ILE A 153 8.44 19.28 1.89
N HIS A 154 8.04 19.98 2.94
CA HIS A 154 8.96 20.54 3.93
C HIS A 154 9.36 19.57 5.04
N THR A 155 8.42 18.73 5.48
CA THR A 155 8.64 17.76 6.55
C THR A 155 8.77 16.37 5.95
N ILE A 156 9.98 15.81 6.02
CA ILE A 156 10.29 14.46 5.55
C ILE A 156 11.03 13.76 6.67
N ALA A 157 10.51 12.62 7.12
CA ALA A 157 11.12 11.79 8.14
C ALA A 157 11.45 10.41 7.56
N VAL A 158 12.70 9.98 7.72
CA VAL A 158 13.11 8.61 7.41
C VAL A 158 12.99 7.78 8.68
N VAL A 159 12.25 6.68 8.59
CA VAL A 159 12.06 5.73 9.69
C VAL A 159 12.60 4.38 9.24
N SER A 160 13.47 3.78 10.04
CA SER A 160 14.04 2.46 9.81
C SER A 160 14.27 1.78 11.15
N ASP A 161 14.18 0.46 11.16
CA ASP A 161 14.67 -0.43 12.22
C ASP A 161 16.18 -0.27 12.47
N ASP A 162 16.94 -0.09 11.40
CA ASP A 162 18.36 0.30 11.42
C ASP A 162 18.50 1.72 10.88
N ILE A 163 18.22 2.73 11.71
CA ILE A 163 18.36 4.14 11.32
C ILE A 163 19.83 4.56 11.20
N GLY A 164 20.76 3.84 11.84
CA GLY A 164 22.18 4.17 11.88
C GLY A 164 22.87 4.06 10.53
N LYS A 165 22.36 3.23 9.63
CA LYS A 165 22.84 3.12 8.23
C LYS A 165 22.60 4.39 7.41
N TRP A 166 21.72 5.29 7.86
CA TRP A 166 21.41 6.54 7.17
C TRP A 166 22.17 7.71 7.80
N THR A 167 23.03 8.36 7.03
CA THR A 167 23.73 9.57 7.48
C THR A 167 23.21 10.80 6.74
N ARG A 168 23.40 11.99 7.34
CA ARG A 168 23.05 13.26 6.69
C ARG A 168 24.00 13.64 5.55
N ARG A 169 25.11 12.93 5.37
CA ARG A 169 26.13 13.25 4.36
C ARG A 169 25.92 12.34 3.15
N ARG A 170 25.89 12.95 1.95
CA ARG A 170 26.20 12.23 0.71
C ARG A 170 27.73 12.06 0.72
N GLU A 171 28.22 10.88 1.02
CA GLU A 171 29.57 10.49 0.57
C GLU A 171 29.51 10.08 -0.90
#